data_AF-A0A812RZ65-F1
#
_entry.id   AF-A0A812RZ65-F1
#
_cell.length_a   1.000
_cell.length_b   1.000
_cell.length_c   1.000
_cell.angle_alpha   90.00
_cell.angle_beta   90.00
_cell.angle_gamma   90.00
#
_symmetry.space_group_name_H-M   'P 1'
#
loop_
_entity.id
_entity.type
_entity.pdbx_description
1 polymer ?
#
loop_
_entity_poly.entity_id
_entity_poly.type
_entity_poly.pdbx_seq_one_letter_code
_entity_poly.pdbx_strand_id
1 'polypeptide(L)'
;MPAITYAFPPHRPMVPDTTEQMGPEFGSDSWPSIESFLSRGEAPVFFGFGSMICQSSKFMTLLSLRALRLTGLRGILCASWSDMSVDLVDGEPDAEDLKAYSQENVLFVKFAPHGALFPRCCAIVHHGGAGTTNASAKSGVPTVILPLSFDQFDHADRVNECGIGVGMKPMMSLEPEEVAKAILCCVESK
;
A
#
# COMPACT_ATOMS: atom_id res chain seq x y z
N MET A 1 -25.35 -1.08 -12.40
CA MET A 1 -24.17 -0.20 -12.46
C MET A 1 -23.14 -0.89 -13.34
N PRO A 2 -22.51 -0.22 -14.33
CA PRO A 2 -21.57 -0.91 -15.21
C PRO A 2 -20.28 -1.21 -14.44
N ALA A 3 -19.77 -2.44 -14.56
CA ALA A 3 -18.47 -2.80 -14.05
C ALA A 3 -17.40 -2.07 -14.88
N ILE A 4 -16.63 -1.19 -14.26
CA ILE A 4 -15.45 -0.60 -14.88
C ILE A 4 -14.38 -1.70 -14.92
N THR A 5 -14.18 -2.29 -16.09
CA THR A 5 -13.03 -3.16 -16.38
C THR A 5 -11.82 -2.28 -16.64
N TYR A 6 -10.84 -2.33 -15.75
CA TYR A 6 -9.51 -1.74 -15.98
C TYR A 6 -8.66 -2.78 -16.69
N ALA A 7 -8.24 -2.48 -17.92
CA ALA A 7 -7.27 -3.28 -18.65
C ALA A 7 -5.98 -2.46 -18.74
N PHE A 8 -4.91 -2.94 -18.12
CA PHE A 8 -3.62 -2.24 -18.10
C PHE A 8 -2.72 -2.71 -19.26
N PRO A 9 -2.02 -1.80 -19.95
CA PRO A 9 -1.08 -2.19 -21.00
C PRO A 9 0.15 -2.93 -20.42
N PRO A 10 0.80 -3.82 -21.19
CA PRO A 10 1.97 -4.56 -20.73
C PRO A 10 3.13 -3.61 -20.38
N HIS A 11 3.67 -3.77 -19.17
CA HIS A 11 4.68 -2.88 -18.62
C HIS A 11 6.06 -3.07 -19.29
N ARG A 12 6.73 -1.96 -19.63
CA ARG A 12 8.16 -1.97 -20.01
C ARG A 12 9.00 -1.83 -18.74
N PRO A 13 9.87 -2.79 -18.37
CA PRO A 13 10.67 -2.64 -17.15
C PRO A 13 11.69 -1.52 -17.33
N MET A 14 11.57 -0.47 -16.52
CA MET A 14 12.65 0.47 -16.25
C MET A 14 13.41 -0.09 -15.05
N VAL A 15 14.72 -0.32 -15.17
CA VAL A 15 15.56 -0.71 -14.04
C VAL A 15 15.88 0.58 -13.26
N PRO A 16 15.30 0.81 -12.06
CA PRO A 16 15.58 2.04 -11.32
C PRO A 16 16.94 1.93 -10.64
N ASP A 17 17.68 3.02 -10.57
CA ASP A 17 18.80 3.15 -9.64
C ASP A 17 18.23 3.13 -8.21
N THR A 18 18.44 2.03 -7.48
CA THR A 18 17.81 1.75 -6.17
C THR A 18 18.51 2.45 -5.01
N THR A 19 19.57 3.24 -5.28
CA THR A 19 20.45 3.79 -4.23
C THR A 19 20.00 5.15 -3.68
N GLU A 20 19.10 5.88 -4.34
CA GLU A 20 18.81 7.30 -4.00
C GLU A 20 18.00 7.54 -2.71
N GLN A 21 17.56 6.53 -1.96
CA GLN A 21 16.72 6.72 -0.75
C GLN A 21 16.99 5.70 0.38
N MET A 22 18.25 5.53 0.78
CA MET A 22 18.67 4.57 1.82
C MET A 22 19.19 5.22 3.13
N GLY A 23 18.70 6.41 3.48
CA GLY A 23 19.02 7.10 4.74
C GLY A 23 18.12 6.69 5.92
N PRO A 24 18.51 6.98 7.18
CA PRO A 24 17.69 6.79 8.38
C PRO A 24 16.33 7.47 8.28
N GLU A 25 16.29 8.68 7.71
CA GLU A 25 15.08 9.44 7.44
C GLU A 25 14.14 8.78 6.40
N PHE A 26 14.66 7.80 5.66
CA PHE A 26 13.92 7.00 4.67
C PHE A 26 13.71 5.55 5.13
N GLY A 27 14.04 5.21 6.38
CA GLY A 27 13.74 3.91 6.97
C GLY A 27 14.80 2.82 6.75
N SER A 28 16.08 3.19 6.59
CA SER A 28 17.18 2.22 6.56
C SER A 28 17.16 1.24 7.75
N ASP A 29 16.73 1.69 8.93
CA ASP A 29 16.66 0.87 10.14
C ASP A 29 15.65 -0.28 10.03
N SER A 30 14.59 -0.10 9.22
CA SER A 30 13.60 -1.15 8.98
C SER A 30 14.05 -2.12 7.89
N TRP A 31 15.09 -1.79 7.12
CA TRP A 31 15.52 -2.55 5.94
C TRP A 31 15.84 -4.02 6.21
N PRO A 32 16.60 -4.39 7.27
CA PRO A 32 16.89 -5.80 7.54
C PRO A 32 15.63 -6.65 7.79
N SER A 33 14.62 -6.07 8.47
CA SER A 33 13.34 -6.74 8.72
C SER A 33 12.52 -6.89 7.42
N ILE A 34 12.57 -5.88 6.56
CA ILE A 34 11.93 -5.89 5.24
C ILE A 34 12.57 -6.96 4.35
N GLU A 35 13.91 -7.04 4.28
CA GLU A 35 14.60 -8.08 3.50
C GLU A 35 14.29 -9.49 4.00
N SER A 36 14.31 -9.69 5.33
CA SER A 36 13.94 -10.96 5.94
C SER A 36 12.48 -11.34 5.62
N PHE A 37 11.56 -10.37 5.60
CA PHE A 37 10.20 -10.61 5.18
C PHE A 37 10.14 -10.97 3.69
N LEU A 38 10.69 -10.15 2.81
CA LEU A 38 10.69 -10.34 1.35
C LEU A 38 11.28 -11.69 0.91
N SER A 39 12.32 -12.18 1.59
CA SER A 39 12.94 -13.47 1.25
C SER A 39 12.10 -14.72 1.56
N ARG A 40 11.04 -14.58 2.37
CA ARG A 40 10.23 -15.72 2.87
C ARG A 40 8.97 -16.02 2.05
N GLY A 41 8.74 -15.36 0.93
CA GLY A 41 7.58 -15.68 0.08
C GLY A 41 7.32 -14.66 -1.01
N GLU A 42 6.08 -14.65 -1.50
CA GLU A 42 5.70 -13.85 -2.66
C GLU A 42 5.74 -12.33 -2.40
N ALA A 43 5.80 -11.58 -3.49
CA ALA A 43 5.86 -10.12 -3.48
C ALA A 43 4.65 -9.53 -2.70
N PRO A 44 4.89 -8.74 -1.64
CA PRO A 44 3.80 -8.24 -0.79
C PRO A 44 3.14 -7.00 -1.37
N VAL A 45 1.95 -6.67 -0.84
CA VAL A 45 1.32 -5.36 -1.02
C VAL A 45 1.93 -4.37 -0.01
N PHE A 46 2.32 -3.18 -0.46
CA PHE A 46 2.72 -2.11 0.45
C PHE A 46 1.51 -1.22 0.82
N PHE A 47 1.40 -0.82 2.08
CA PHE A 47 0.49 0.22 2.54
C PHE A 47 1.27 1.36 3.21
N GLY A 48 1.03 2.60 2.80
CA GLY A 48 1.68 3.76 3.43
C GLY A 48 0.91 5.08 3.27
N PHE A 49 0.64 5.74 4.40
CA PHE A 49 -0.13 6.99 4.44
C PHE A 49 0.71 8.21 4.82
N GLY A 50 2.04 8.06 4.90
CA GLY A 50 2.97 9.14 5.23
C GLY A 50 2.63 9.78 6.58
N SER A 51 2.64 11.12 6.62
CA SER A 51 2.28 11.88 7.81
C SER A 51 0.77 12.12 7.97
N MET A 52 -0.07 11.55 7.10
CA MET A 52 -1.50 11.80 7.10
C MET A 52 -2.23 10.81 8.03
N ILE A 53 -3.19 11.32 8.79
CA ILE A 53 -4.12 10.52 9.59
C ILE A 53 -5.53 10.71 9.04
N CYS A 54 -6.14 9.63 8.55
CA CYS A 54 -7.55 9.61 8.19
C CYS A 54 -8.35 9.07 9.37
N GLN A 55 -9.24 9.88 9.96
CA GLN A 55 -10.07 9.55 11.14
C GLN A 55 -9.27 9.16 12.40
N SER A 56 -8.57 8.03 12.38
CA SER A 56 -7.70 7.56 13.45
C SER A 56 -6.71 6.50 12.93
N SER A 57 -5.63 6.27 13.67
CA SER A 57 -4.70 5.15 13.47
C SER A 57 -5.42 3.80 13.44
N LYS A 58 -6.44 3.64 14.29
CA LYS A 58 -7.27 2.42 14.37
C LYS A 58 -8.05 2.22 13.07
N PHE A 59 -8.72 3.26 12.56
CA PHE A 59 -9.42 3.20 11.28
C PHE A 59 -8.49 2.77 10.13
N MET A 60 -7.33 3.41 10.01
CA MET A 60 -6.37 3.12 8.95
C MET A 60 -5.79 1.70 9.04
N THR A 61 -5.50 1.25 10.27
CA THR A 61 -5.04 -0.12 10.55
C THR A 61 -6.11 -1.13 10.11
N LEU A 62 -7.37 -0.93 10.52
CA LEU A 62 -8.46 -1.83 10.20
C LEU A 62 -8.76 -1.87 8.71
N LEU A 63 -8.82 -0.72 8.05
CA LEU A 63 -9.03 -0.64 6.61
C LEU A 63 -7.94 -1.42 5.86
N SER A 64 -6.67 -1.21 6.23
CA SER A 64 -5.54 -1.85 5.58
C SER A 64 -5.49 -3.36 5.83
N LEU A 65 -5.62 -3.80 7.09
CA LEU A 65 -5.58 -5.22 7.44
C LEU A 65 -6.77 -6.00 6.89
N ARG A 66 -7.99 -5.46 6.97
CA ARG A 66 -9.18 -6.12 6.43
C ARG A 66 -9.11 -6.21 4.91
N ALA A 67 -8.71 -5.12 4.23
CA ALA A 67 -8.55 -5.15 2.78
C ALA A 67 -7.50 -6.18 2.36
N LEU A 68 -6.34 -6.18 3.01
CA LEU A 68 -5.27 -7.12 2.73
C LEU A 68 -5.70 -8.57 2.97
N ARG A 69 -6.37 -8.85 4.10
CA ARG A 69 -6.90 -10.19 4.40
C ARG A 69 -7.90 -10.67 3.35
N LEU A 70 -8.78 -9.80 2.86
CA LEU A 70 -9.74 -10.12 1.80
C LEU A 70 -9.05 -10.50 0.48
N THR A 71 -7.85 -9.98 0.21
CA THR A 71 -7.07 -10.40 -0.96
C THR A 71 -6.35 -11.73 -0.78
N GLY A 72 -6.15 -12.20 0.45
CA GLY A 72 -5.29 -13.34 0.77
C GLY A 72 -3.78 -13.07 0.55
N LEU A 73 -3.39 -11.84 0.22
CA LEU A 73 -1.99 -11.46 -0.03
C LEU A 73 -1.29 -11.01 1.24
N ARG A 74 -0.01 -11.29 1.34
CA ARG A 74 0.86 -10.73 2.38
C ARG A 74 1.21 -9.26 2.13
N GLY A 75 1.54 -8.52 3.18
CA GLY A 75 1.73 -7.07 3.08
C GLY A 75 2.75 -6.47 4.06
N ILE A 76 3.22 -5.27 3.70
CA ILE A 76 4.04 -4.41 4.56
C ILE A 76 3.22 -3.16 4.85
N LEU A 77 2.91 -2.91 6.12
CA LEU A 77 2.19 -1.73 6.58
C LEU A 77 3.18 -0.74 7.18
N CYS A 78 3.39 0.39 6.51
CA CYS A 78 4.27 1.45 6.95
C CYS A 78 3.49 2.42 7.85
N ALA A 79 3.69 2.29 9.17
CA ALA A 79 3.02 3.08 10.19
C ALA A 79 3.36 4.58 10.10
N SER A 80 4.62 4.92 9.83
CA SER A 80 5.08 6.31 9.77
C SER A 80 4.60 7.12 10.98
N TRP A 81 3.87 8.22 10.77
CA TRP A 81 3.28 9.03 11.85
C TRP A 81 1.85 8.64 12.22
N SER A 82 1.30 7.64 11.54
CA SER A 82 -0.04 7.14 11.83
C SER A 82 -0.07 6.07 12.91
N ASP A 83 1.09 5.66 13.45
CA ASP A 83 1.21 4.68 14.54
C ASP A 83 0.34 3.42 14.35
N MET A 84 0.19 2.97 13.09
CA MET A 84 -0.53 1.72 12.80
C MET A 84 0.17 0.54 13.47
N SER A 85 -0.62 -0.26 14.18
CA SER A 85 -0.17 -1.47 14.86
C SER A 85 -1.31 -2.48 14.88
N VAL A 86 -0.97 -3.77 14.84
CA VAL A 86 -1.94 -4.85 15.02
C VAL A 86 -2.71 -4.74 16.34
N ASP A 87 -2.13 -4.15 17.39
CA ASP A 87 -2.79 -4.01 18.69
C ASP A 87 -4.02 -3.08 18.63
N LEU A 88 -4.07 -2.18 17.65
CA LEU A 88 -5.19 -1.26 17.47
C LEU A 88 -6.48 -1.98 17.03
N VAL A 89 -6.42 -3.26 16.64
CA VAL A 89 -7.62 -4.04 16.30
C VAL A 89 -8.36 -4.56 17.53
N ASP A 90 -7.84 -4.33 18.74
CA ASP A 90 -8.50 -4.73 19.97
C ASP A 90 -9.94 -4.19 20.09
N GLY A 91 -10.82 -5.07 20.55
CA GLY A 91 -12.25 -4.81 20.69
C GLY A 91 -13.07 -4.91 19.41
N GLU A 92 -12.44 -5.19 18.26
CA GLU A 92 -13.18 -5.47 17.03
C GLU A 92 -13.72 -6.91 17.00
N PRO A 93 -14.88 -7.16 16.36
CA PRO A 93 -15.47 -8.50 16.29
C PRO A 93 -14.57 -9.54 15.61
N ASP A 94 -13.72 -9.12 14.69
CA ASP A 94 -12.79 -9.91 13.90
C ASP A 94 -11.33 -9.80 14.39
N ALA A 95 -11.11 -9.28 15.60
CA ALA A 95 -9.76 -9.00 16.12
C ALA A 95 -8.85 -10.24 16.16
N GLU A 96 -9.36 -11.39 16.60
CA GLU A 96 -8.58 -12.64 16.68
C GLU A 96 -8.12 -13.10 15.30
N ASP A 97 -9.03 -13.08 14.33
CA ASP A 97 -8.76 -13.41 12.93
C ASP A 97 -7.73 -12.48 12.30
N LEU A 98 -7.85 -11.16 12.54
CA LEU A 98 -6.91 -10.16 12.04
C LEU A 98 -5.52 -10.32 12.67
N LYS A 99 -5.45 -10.63 13.97
CA LYS A 99 -4.18 -10.91 14.66
C LYS A 99 -3.50 -12.15 14.12
N ALA A 100 -4.23 -13.27 13.99
CA ALA A 100 -3.70 -14.51 13.43
C ALA A 100 -3.19 -14.29 12.01
N TYR A 101 -3.99 -13.65 11.16
CA TYR A 101 -3.58 -13.28 9.80
C TYR A 101 -2.32 -12.42 9.79
N SER A 102 -2.29 -11.38 10.62
CA SER A 102 -1.18 -10.43 10.69
C SER A 102 0.12 -11.09 11.12
N GLN A 103 0.10 -12.05 12.04
CA GLN A 103 1.30 -12.74 12.53
C GLN A 103 2.04 -13.48 11.41
N GLU A 104 1.31 -14.03 10.45
CA GLU A 104 1.88 -14.81 9.35
C GLU A 104 2.17 -13.96 8.11
N ASN A 105 1.31 -12.97 7.84
CA ASN A 105 1.25 -12.33 6.51
C ASN A 105 1.63 -10.85 6.52
N VAL A 106 1.84 -10.22 7.68
CA VAL A 106 2.02 -8.77 7.75
C VAL A 106 3.29 -8.38 8.49
N LEU A 107 4.06 -7.49 7.88
CA LEU A 107 5.15 -6.78 8.56
C LEU A 107 4.74 -5.33 8.78
N PHE A 108 4.72 -4.89 10.05
CA PHE A 108 4.62 -3.48 10.39
C PHE A 108 6.02 -2.87 10.46
N VAL A 109 6.20 -1.72 9.81
CA VAL A 109 7.46 -0.96 9.85
C VAL A 109 7.18 0.51 10.14
N LYS A 110 8.13 1.20 10.78
CA LYS A 110 7.98 2.63 11.03
C LYS A 110 8.18 3.44 9.76
N PHE A 111 9.23 3.15 9.01
CA PHE A 111 9.55 3.80 7.74
C PHE A 111 10.05 2.73 6.75
N ALA A 112 9.95 3.02 5.45
CA ALA A 112 10.38 2.10 4.41
C ALA A 112 11.08 2.83 3.27
N PRO A 113 12.26 2.35 2.79
CA PRO A 113 12.97 2.98 1.70
C PRO A 113 12.26 2.64 0.38
N HIS A 114 11.40 3.54 -0.10
CA HIS A 114 10.52 3.29 -1.24
C HIS A 114 11.27 2.82 -2.50
N GLY A 115 12.40 3.46 -2.84
CA GLY A 115 13.19 3.09 -4.02
C GLY A 115 13.70 1.65 -4.00
N ALA A 116 14.07 1.15 -2.83
CA ALA A 116 14.49 -0.24 -2.66
C ALA A 116 13.28 -1.19 -2.52
N LEU A 117 12.24 -0.79 -1.80
CA LEU A 117 11.10 -1.65 -1.50
C LEU A 117 10.14 -1.82 -2.68
N PHE A 118 9.69 -0.73 -3.29
CA PHE A 118 8.55 -0.75 -4.21
C PHE A 118 8.72 -1.70 -5.41
N PRO A 119 9.88 -1.79 -6.07
CA PRO A 119 10.09 -2.75 -7.17
C PRO A 119 9.91 -4.23 -6.77
N ARG A 120 9.87 -4.54 -5.47
CA ARG A 120 9.69 -5.89 -4.91
C ARG A 120 8.28 -6.14 -4.38
N CYS A 121 7.36 -5.21 -4.58
CA CYS A 121 5.94 -5.35 -4.23
C CYS A 121 5.09 -5.78 -5.42
N CYS A 122 3.94 -6.39 -5.15
CA CYS A 122 2.97 -6.72 -6.19
C CYS A 122 2.03 -5.53 -6.50
N ALA A 123 1.72 -4.71 -5.49
CA ALA A 123 0.95 -3.46 -5.58
C ALA A 123 1.37 -2.46 -4.48
N ILE A 124 1.20 -1.15 -4.74
CA ILE A 124 1.51 -0.06 -3.79
C ILE A 124 0.24 0.72 -3.45
N VAL A 125 -0.24 0.61 -2.21
CA VAL A 125 -1.40 1.32 -1.68
C VAL A 125 -0.96 2.52 -0.85
N HIS A 126 -1.40 3.73 -1.21
CA HIS A 126 -1.00 4.93 -0.47
C HIS A 126 -2.01 6.09 -0.60
N HIS A 127 -1.83 7.10 0.24
CA HIS A 127 -2.68 8.29 0.27
C HIS A 127 -2.55 9.25 -0.93
N GLY A 128 -1.62 9.00 -1.86
CA GLY A 128 -1.38 9.92 -3.00
C GLY A 128 -0.44 11.10 -2.74
N GLY A 129 0.36 11.13 -1.67
CA GLY A 129 1.38 12.18 -1.50
C GLY A 129 2.42 12.18 -2.63
N ALA A 130 2.80 13.36 -3.14
CA ALA A 130 3.61 13.53 -4.35
C ALA A 130 4.88 12.66 -4.41
N GLY A 131 5.64 12.60 -3.30
CA GLY A 131 6.87 11.80 -3.23
C GLY A 131 6.60 10.29 -3.37
N THR A 132 5.56 9.78 -2.70
CA THR A 132 5.16 8.37 -2.79
C THR A 132 4.58 8.04 -4.16
N THR A 133 3.74 8.91 -4.72
CA THR A 133 3.18 8.76 -6.07
C THR A 133 4.28 8.69 -7.13
N ASN A 134 5.28 9.57 -7.05
CA ASN A 134 6.41 9.55 -7.96
C ASN A 134 7.25 8.27 -7.80
N ALA A 135 7.51 7.83 -6.56
CA ALA A 135 8.26 6.60 -6.30
C ALA A 135 7.50 5.34 -6.79
N SER A 136 6.18 5.27 -6.58
CA SER A 136 5.36 4.14 -7.03
C SER A 136 5.33 4.09 -8.56
N ALA A 137 5.08 5.21 -9.23
CA ALA A 137 5.11 5.30 -10.69
C ALA A 137 6.48 4.89 -11.26
N LYS A 138 7.59 5.36 -10.68
CA LYS A 138 8.95 4.99 -11.10
C LYS A 138 9.26 3.50 -10.94
N SER A 139 8.68 2.84 -9.93
CA SER A 139 8.92 1.42 -9.67
C SER A 139 8.28 0.49 -10.71
N GLY A 140 7.32 1.01 -11.48
CA GLY A 140 6.54 0.22 -12.44
C GLY A 140 5.57 -0.79 -11.80
N VAL A 141 5.34 -0.67 -10.49
CA VAL A 141 4.39 -1.51 -9.77
C VAL A 141 3.04 -0.79 -9.73
N PRO A 142 1.92 -1.49 -10.06
CA PRO A 142 0.59 -0.89 -10.03
C PRO A 142 0.28 -0.23 -8.68
N THR A 143 -0.31 0.96 -8.74
CA THR A 143 -0.53 1.78 -7.54
C THR A 143 -2.01 2.04 -7.27
N VAL A 144 -2.42 1.95 -6.00
CA VAL A 144 -3.78 2.24 -5.55
C VAL A 144 -3.74 3.48 -4.66
N ILE A 145 -4.36 4.57 -5.11
CA ILE A 145 -4.39 5.84 -4.38
C ILE A 145 -5.70 6.00 -3.62
N LEU A 146 -5.62 6.20 -2.30
CA LEU A 146 -6.73 6.45 -1.40
C LEU A 146 -6.63 7.91 -0.94
N PRO A 147 -7.11 8.89 -1.71
CA PRO A 147 -6.83 10.29 -1.44
C PRO A 147 -7.55 10.79 -0.19
N LEU A 148 -6.89 11.68 0.56
CA LEU A 148 -7.46 12.37 1.71
C LEU A 148 -7.63 13.88 1.45
N SER A 149 -6.62 14.55 0.92
CA SER A 149 -6.58 16.01 0.83
C SER A 149 -5.62 16.54 -0.24
N PHE A 150 -5.72 17.84 -0.54
CA PHE A 150 -4.79 18.56 -1.44
C PHE A 150 -4.71 17.94 -2.85
N ASP A 151 -3.50 17.86 -3.37
CA ASP A 151 -3.09 17.31 -4.67
C ASP A 151 -3.30 15.79 -4.79
N GLN A 152 -3.66 15.10 -3.71
CA GLN A 152 -3.85 13.65 -3.71
C GLN A 152 -4.98 13.21 -4.64
N PHE A 153 -6.04 14.01 -4.79
CA PHE A 153 -7.14 13.74 -5.71
C PHE A 153 -6.66 13.82 -7.17
N ASP A 154 -5.91 14.86 -7.50
CA ASP A 154 -5.33 15.00 -8.84
C ASP A 154 -4.37 13.84 -9.15
N HIS A 155 -3.56 13.42 -8.17
CA HIS A 155 -2.70 12.24 -8.33
C HIS A 155 -3.49 10.96 -8.56
N ALA A 156 -4.61 10.76 -7.86
CA ALA A 156 -5.50 9.62 -8.08
C ALA A 156 -6.05 9.62 -9.52
N ASP A 157 -6.50 10.79 -10.01
CA ASP A 157 -6.98 10.94 -11.37
C ASP A 157 -5.88 10.66 -12.40
N ARG A 158 -4.64 11.13 -12.17
CA ARG A 158 -3.52 10.85 -13.08
C ARG A 158 -3.10 9.40 -13.10
N VAL A 159 -3.19 8.68 -11.98
CA VAL A 159 -2.95 7.23 -11.96
C VAL A 159 -3.96 6.49 -12.83
N ASN A 160 -5.24 6.90 -12.78
CA ASN A 160 -6.29 6.35 -13.63
C ASN A 160 -6.05 6.68 -15.11
N GLU A 161 -5.79 7.95 -15.44
CA GLU A 161 -5.57 8.41 -16.82
C GLU A 161 -4.36 7.74 -17.48
N CYS A 162 -3.28 7.54 -16.72
CA CYS A 162 -2.06 6.89 -17.20
C CYS A 162 -2.19 5.36 -17.28
N GLY A 163 -3.24 4.76 -16.71
CA GLY A 163 -3.40 3.31 -16.66
C GLY A 163 -2.25 2.62 -15.90
N ILE A 164 -1.78 3.22 -14.80
CA ILE A 164 -0.71 2.66 -13.96
C ILE A 164 -1.22 2.16 -12.60
N GLY A 165 -2.54 2.09 -12.44
CA GLY A 165 -3.19 1.64 -11.23
C GLY A 165 -4.61 2.16 -11.07
N VAL A 166 -5.06 2.31 -9.82
CA VAL A 166 -6.43 2.71 -9.47
C VAL A 166 -6.40 3.91 -8.52
N GLY A 167 -6.87 5.07 -8.99
CA GLY A 167 -7.23 6.20 -8.14
C GLY A 167 -8.63 6.02 -7.57
N MET A 168 -8.75 5.97 -6.24
CA MET A 168 -10.01 5.73 -5.55
C MET A 168 -10.71 7.04 -5.15
N LYS A 169 -11.99 6.91 -4.76
CA LYS A 169 -12.74 7.95 -4.05
C LYS A 169 -12.10 8.26 -2.68
N PRO A 170 -12.51 9.34 -1.97
CA PRO A 170 -11.88 9.75 -0.72
C PRO A 170 -11.82 8.61 0.31
N MET A 171 -10.67 8.46 0.97
CA MET A 171 -10.37 7.35 1.88
C MET A 171 -11.42 7.16 2.98
N MET A 172 -11.95 8.26 3.51
CA MET A 172 -12.95 8.25 4.58
C MET A 172 -14.28 7.58 4.21
N SER A 173 -14.51 7.32 2.92
CA SER A 173 -15.73 6.70 2.38
C SER A 173 -15.51 5.30 1.82
N LEU A 174 -14.31 4.75 2.01
CA LEU A 174 -13.93 3.44 1.49
C LEU A 174 -14.20 2.35 2.51
N GLU A 175 -14.78 1.26 2.02
CA GLU A 175 -14.86 0.00 2.73
C GLU A 175 -13.69 -0.93 2.34
N PRO A 176 -13.27 -1.85 3.24
CA PRO A 176 -12.16 -2.78 2.97
C PRO A 176 -12.31 -3.58 1.67
N GLU A 177 -13.52 -3.98 1.31
CA GLU A 177 -13.83 -4.74 0.10
C GLU A 177 -13.53 -3.94 -1.18
N GLU A 178 -13.76 -2.63 -1.16
CA GLU A 178 -13.47 -1.75 -2.30
C GLU A 178 -11.96 -1.66 -2.51
N VAL A 179 -11.19 -1.52 -1.43
CA VAL A 179 -9.72 -1.46 -1.46
C VAL A 179 -9.16 -2.81 -1.91
N ALA A 180 -9.66 -3.91 -1.37
CA ALA A 180 -9.25 -5.27 -1.75
C ALA A 180 -9.48 -5.52 -3.25
N LYS A 181 -10.64 -5.13 -3.78
CA LYS A 181 -10.96 -5.25 -5.20
C LYS A 181 -10.01 -4.43 -6.08
N ALA A 182 -9.66 -3.21 -5.66
CA ALA A 182 -8.68 -2.39 -6.39
C ALA A 182 -7.29 -3.04 -6.42
N ILE A 183 -6.85 -3.62 -5.30
CA ILE A 183 -5.59 -4.37 -5.22
C ILE A 183 -5.60 -5.58 -6.15
N LEU A 184 -6.65 -6.41 -6.10
CA LEU A 184 -6.74 -7.60 -6.95
C LEU A 184 -6.76 -7.24 -8.44
N CYS A 185 -7.50 -6.20 -8.82
CA CYS A 185 -7.51 -5.69 -10.20
C CYS A 185 -6.10 -5.31 -10.70
N CYS A 186 -5.29 -4.70 -9.83
CA CYS A 186 -3.90 -4.36 -10.12
C CYS A 186 -2.99 -5.59 -10.26
N VAL A 187 -3.20 -6.63 -9.46
CA VAL A 187 -2.35 -7.83 -9.42
C VAL A 187 -2.70 -8.81 -10.55
N GLU A 188 -3.98 -8.97 -10.89
CA GLU A 188 -4.48 -9.90 -11.93
C GLU A 188 -4.19 -9.44 -13.36
N SER A 189 -3.90 -8.16 -13.55
CA SER A 189 -3.67 -7.57 -14.88
C SER A 189 -2.21 -7.63 -15.35
N LYS A 190 -1.35 -8.38 -14.64
CA LYS A 190 0.06 -8.59 -15.00
C LYS A 190 0.26 -9.80 -15.91
#